data_AF-A0A9D9D8V9-F1
#
_entry.id   AF-A0A9D9D8V9-F1
#
_cell.length_a   1.000
_cell.length_b   1.000
_cell.length_c   1.000
_cell.angle_alpha   90.00
_cell.angle_beta   90.00
_cell.angle_gamma   90.00
#
_symmetry.space_group_name_H-M   'P 1'
#
loop_
_entity.id
_entity.type
_entity.pdbx_description
1 polymer ?
#
loop_
_entity_poly.entity_id
_entity_poly.type
_entity_poly.pdbx_seq_one_letter_code
_entity_poly.pdbx_strand_id
1 'polypeptide(L)'
;MIEAYRPLLYTISLFVALWAQALLSNPLPPEGLYYALLSAATIWLLAGAVRCFKERARPSAVFILGAALLPHLYYLELSLLSSSPDFLPERLNSVFVVYNIFRYLFLLCAFLAVIKRFLGNLSSFASEEPERPSRR
;
A
#
# COMPACT_ATOMS: atom_id res chain seq x y z
N MET A 1 20.21 10.57 17.82
CA MET A 1 19.64 11.42 16.75
C MET A 1 18.90 10.61 15.67
N ILE A 2 19.50 9.58 15.05
CA ILE A 2 18.84 8.78 13.98
C ILE A 2 17.55 8.09 14.44
N GLU A 3 17.47 7.66 15.70
CA GLU A 3 16.30 6.96 16.25
C GLU A 3 15.02 7.80 16.25
N ALA A 4 15.14 9.12 16.42
CA ALA A 4 14.00 10.04 16.38
C ALA A 4 13.36 10.13 14.98
N TYR A 5 14.15 9.91 13.91
CA TYR A 5 13.66 9.94 12.52
C TYR A 5 13.04 8.61 12.08
N ARG A 6 13.31 7.52 12.79
CA ARG A 6 12.85 6.16 12.44
C ARG A 6 11.34 6.06 12.14
N PRO A 7 10.41 6.62 12.95
CA PRO A 7 8.99 6.55 12.64
C PRO A 7 8.63 7.29 11.34
N LEU A 8 9.27 8.44 11.09
CA LEU A 8 9.03 9.27 9.92
C LEU A 8 9.55 8.59 8.65
N LEU A 9 10.79 8.09 8.67
CA LEU A 9 11.40 7.30 7.60
C LEU A 9 10.57 6.05 7.28
N TYR A 10 10.02 5.40 8.30
CA TYR A 10 9.13 4.25 8.09
C TYR A 10 7.86 4.66 7.31
N THR A 11 7.19 5.75 7.68
CA THR A 11 6.05 6.25 6.90
C THR A 11 6.41 6.65 5.46
N ILE A 12 7.59 7.24 5.24
CA ILE A 12 8.09 7.53 3.88
C ILE A 12 8.27 6.23 3.08
N SER A 13 8.87 5.20 3.68
CA SER A 13 9.04 3.91 3.00
C SER A 13 7.69 3.27 2.62
N LEU A 14 6.64 3.47 3.42
CA LEU A 14 5.29 3.02 3.09
C LEU A 14 4.69 3.79 1.91
N PHE A 15 4.97 5.09 1.79
CA PHE A 15 4.57 5.85 0.60
C PHE A 15 5.27 5.34 -0.66
N VAL A 16 6.56 5.05 -0.58
CA VAL A 16 7.32 4.49 -1.71
C VAL A 16 6.73 3.16 -2.15
N ALA A 17 6.41 2.27 -1.20
CA ALA A 17 5.76 1.00 -1.50
C ALA A 17 4.36 1.18 -2.09
N LEU A 18 3.56 2.10 -1.56
CA LEU A 18 2.23 2.40 -2.10
C LEU A 18 2.29 2.95 -3.53
N TRP A 19 3.28 3.81 -3.79
CA TRP A 19 3.51 4.38 -5.11
C TRP A 19 3.95 3.31 -6.11
N ALA A 20 4.88 2.42 -5.72
CA ALA A 20 5.27 1.27 -6.52
C ALA A 20 4.06 0.35 -6.81
N GLN A 21 3.22 0.09 -5.81
CA GLN A 21 1.99 -0.68 -5.96
C GLN A 21 1.06 -0.02 -6.99
N ALA A 22 0.83 1.29 -6.90
CA ALA A 22 -0.04 2.03 -7.82
C ALA A 22 0.47 1.98 -9.27
N LEU A 23 1.78 2.09 -9.45
CA LEU A 23 2.42 2.10 -10.77
C LEU A 23 2.46 0.72 -11.43
N LEU A 24 2.68 -0.34 -10.64
CA LEU A 24 2.90 -1.70 -11.15
C LEU A 24 1.64 -2.57 -11.21
N SER A 25 0.58 -2.20 -10.49
CA SER A 25 -0.68 -2.96 -10.42
C SER A 25 -1.59 -2.76 -11.66
N ASN A 26 -1.02 -2.73 -12.86
CA ASN A 26 -1.76 -2.57 -14.09
C ASN A 26 -2.76 -3.72 -14.32
N PRO A 27 -3.86 -3.50 -15.06
CA PRO A 27 -4.82 -4.56 -15.38
C PRO A 27 -4.21 -5.67 -16.25
N LEU A 28 -3.10 -5.40 -16.93
CA LEU A 28 -2.29 -6.43 -17.57
C LEU A 28 -1.21 -6.91 -16.60
N PRO A 29 -1.01 -8.23 -16.47
CA PRO A 29 0.00 -8.77 -15.57
C PRO A 29 1.39 -8.28 -15.99
N PRO A 30 2.18 -7.73 -15.05
CA PRO A 30 3.50 -7.22 -15.35
C PRO A 30 4.50 -8.33 -15.70
N GLU A 31 5.49 -8.02 -16.53
CA GLU A 31 6.60 -8.92 -16.84
C GLU A 31 7.49 -9.18 -15.60
N GLY A 32 8.29 -10.26 -15.64
CA GLY A 32 8.93 -10.86 -14.45
C GLY A 32 9.58 -9.88 -13.47
N LEU A 33 10.41 -8.95 -13.94
CA LEU A 33 11.09 -7.98 -13.07
C LEU A 33 10.10 -7.01 -12.39
N TYR A 34 9.09 -6.55 -13.12
CA TYR A 34 8.04 -5.68 -12.60
C TYR A 34 7.13 -6.42 -11.62
N TYR A 35 6.87 -7.72 -11.85
CA TYR A 35 6.16 -8.57 -10.90
C TYR A 35 6.94 -8.76 -9.59
N ALA A 36 8.27 -8.93 -9.67
CA ALA A 36 9.11 -9.01 -8.49
C ALA A 36 9.09 -7.71 -7.67
N LEU A 37 9.15 -6.55 -8.34
CA LEU A 37 9.00 -5.24 -7.68
C LEU A 37 7.62 -5.06 -7.04
N LEU A 38 6.55 -5.46 -7.71
CA LEU A 38 5.20 -5.44 -7.15
C LEU A 38 5.08 -6.34 -5.93
N SER A 39 5.70 -7.52 -5.95
CA SER A 39 5.72 -8.45 -4.82
C SER A 39 6.49 -7.86 -3.64
N ALA A 40 7.63 -7.20 -3.89
CA ALA A 40 8.40 -6.52 -2.85
C ALA A 40 7.60 -5.37 -2.21
N ALA A 41 6.94 -4.55 -3.02
CA ALA A 41 6.05 -3.49 -2.54
C ALA A 41 4.89 -4.06 -1.70
N THR A 42 4.30 -5.17 -2.16
CA THR A 42 3.23 -5.88 -1.45
C THR A 42 3.71 -6.37 -0.08
N ILE A 43 4.85 -7.05 0.00
CA ILE A 43 5.43 -7.53 1.27
C ILE A 43 5.65 -6.37 2.26
N TRP A 44 6.15 -5.24 1.76
CA TRP A 44 6.37 -4.05 2.60
C TRP A 44 5.05 -3.45 3.12
N LEU A 45 4.02 -3.37 2.27
CA LEU A 45 2.68 -2.92 2.68
C LEU A 45 2.03 -3.89 3.68
N LEU A 46 2.22 -5.21 3.53
CA LEU A 46 1.76 -6.21 4.49
C LEU A 46 2.40 -5.98 5.87
N ALA A 47 3.71 -5.73 5.93
CA ALA A 47 4.38 -5.35 7.18
C ALA A 47 3.79 -4.05 7.77
N GLY A 48 3.50 -3.07 6.90
CA GLY A 48 2.74 -1.86 7.20
C GLY A 48 1.41 -2.13 7.91
N ALA A 49 0.59 -3.00 7.32
CA ALA A 49 -0.72 -3.38 7.83
C ALA A 49 -0.64 -4.12 9.16
N VAL A 50 0.28 -5.08 9.31
CA VAL A 50 0.52 -5.80 10.58
C VAL A 50 0.83 -4.82 11.71
N ARG A 51 1.64 -3.79 11.43
CA ARG A 51 1.93 -2.75 12.42
C ARG A 51 0.69 -1.92 12.75
N CYS A 52 -0.14 -1.56 11.78
CA CYS A 52 -1.41 -0.88 12.03
C CYS A 52 -2.38 -1.72 12.88
N PHE A 53 -2.41 -3.05 12.71
CA PHE A 53 -3.18 -3.94 13.59
C PHE A 53 -2.71 -3.88 15.04
N LYS A 54 -1.39 -3.90 15.27
CA LYS A 54 -0.80 -3.77 16.62
C LYS A 54 -1.16 -2.44 17.28
N GLU A 55 -1.23 -1.37 16.49
CA GLU A 55 -1.60 -0.01 16.93
C GLU A 55 -3.13 0.21 17.04
N ARG A 56 -3.94 -0.87 16.95
CA ARG A 56 -5.42 -0.84 16.96
C ARG A 56 -6.07 0.00 15.85
N ALA A 57 -5.32 0.39 14.83
CA ALA A 57 -5.81 1.11 13.65
C ALA A 57 -6.36 0.13 12.60
N ARG A 58 -7.36 -0.68 12.99
CA ARG A 58 -7.92 -1.76 12.16
C ARG A 58 -8.42 -1.30 10.78
N PRO A 59 -9.16 -0.17 10.64
CA PRO A 59 -9.63 0.28 9.33
C PRO A 59 -8.48 0.57 8.36
N SER A 60 -7.45 1.28 8.84
CA SER A 60 -6.23 1.57 8.06
C SER A 60 -5.52 0.28 7.62
N ALA A 61 -5.44 -0.71 8.51
CA ALA A 61 -4.83 -1.99 8.20
C ALA A 61 -5.58 -2.73 7.08
N VAL A 62 -6.93 -2.72 7.10
CA VAL A 62 -7.76 -3.35 6.05
C VAL A 62 -7.52 -2.71 4.69
N PHE A 63 -7.47 -1.38 4.61
CA PHE A 63 -7.24 -0.70 3.33
C PHE A 63 -5.83 -0.93 2.78
N ILE A 64 -4.81 -0.94 3.65
CA ILE A 64 -3.44 -1.25 3.26
C ILE A 64 -3.34 -2.72 2.80
N LEU A 65 -3.96 -3.66 3.50
CA LEU A 65 -4.03 -5.07 3.07
C LEU A 65 -4.74 -5.20 1.72
N GLY A 66 -5.87 -4.54 1.54
CA GLY A 66 -6.62 -4.55 0.29
C GLY A 66 -5.78 -4.03 -0.87
N ALA A 67 -5.13 -2.87 -0.71
CA ALA A 67 -4.23 -2.32 -1.73
C ALA A 67 -3.04 -3.25 -2.06
N ALA A 68 -2.52 -3.96 -1.06
CA ALA A 68 -1.41 -4.90 -1.22
C ALA A 68 -1.84 -6.17 -1.98
N LEU A 69 -2.97 -6.78 -1.60
CA LEU A 69 -3.36 -8.12 -2.08
C LEU A 69 -4.23 -8.10 -3.35
N LEU A 70 -4.98 -7.02 -3.58
CA LEU A 70 -5.92 -6.93 -4.70
C LEU A 70 -5.28 -7.23 -6.07
N PRO A 71 -4.08 -6.70 -6.42
CA PRO A 71 -3.47 -7.01 -7.72
C PRO A 71 -3.16 -8.49 -7.89
N HIS A 72 -2.69 -9.17 -6.83
CA HIS A 72 -2.36 -10.59 -6.89
C HIS A 72 -3.60 -11.47 -7.02
N LEU A 73 -4.65 -11.17 -6.27
CA LEU A 73 -5.94 -11.85 -6.39
C LEU A 73 -6.50 -11.70 -7.81
N TYR A 74 -6.42 -10.49 -8.35
CA TYR A 74 -6.87 -10.19 -9.71
C TYR A 74 -6.06 -10.96 -10.77
N TYR A 75 -4.73 -11.03 -10.67
CA TYR A 75 -3.91 -11.80 -11.62
C TYR A 75 -4.15 -13.30 -11.52
N LEU A 76 -4.39 -13.80 -10.30
CA LEU A 76 -4.73 -15.21 -10.09
C LEU A 76 -6.07 -15.54 -10.77
N GLU A 77 -7.11 -14.73 -10.54
CA GLU A 77 -8.40 -14.85 -11.23
C GLU A 77 -8.25 -14.78 -12.75
N LEU A 78 -7.47 -13.81 -13.26
CA LEU A 78 -7.23 -13.66 -14.70
C LEU A 78 -6.56 -14.91 -15.30
N SER A 79 -5.61 -15.51 -14.58
CA SER A 79 -4.93 -16.74 -15.03
C SER A 79 -5.88 -17.94 -15.08
N LEU A 80 -6.77 -18.07 -14.10
CA LEU A 80 -7.78 -19.13 -14.06
C LEU A 80 -8.81 -18.95 -15.19
N LEU A 81 -9.27 -17.72 -15.41
CA LEU A 81 -10.18 -17.37 -16.50
C LEU A 81 -9.59 -17.66 -17.87
N SER A 82 -8.32 -17.31 -18.09
CA SER A 82 -7.62 -17.55 -19.36
C SER A 82 -7.44 -19.05 -19.68
N SER A 83 -7.56 -19.92 -18.68
CA SER A 83 -7.46 -21.37 -18.84
C SER A 83 -8.80 -22.04 -19.14
N SER A 84 -9.91 -21.28 -19.12
CA SER A 84 -11.26 -21.81 -19.33
C SER A 84 -11.65 -21.81 -20.82
N PRO A 85 -12.26 -22.88 -21.34
CA PRO A 85 -12.70 -22.95 -22.74
C PRO A 85 -13.85 -21.99 -23.09
N ASP A 86 -14.62 -21.53 -22.09
CA ASP A 86 -15.78 -20.63 -22.27
C ASP A 86 -15.42 -19.13 -22.16
N PHE A 87 -14.13 -18.80 -22.26
CA PHE A 87 -13.66 -17.44 -22.08
C PHE A 87 -14.08 -16.52 -23.24
N LEU A 88 -15.05 -15.64 -22.97
CA LEU A 88 -15.50 -14.63 -23.92
C LEU A 88 -14.72 -13.31 -23.74
N PRO A 89 -14.05 -12.79 -24.79
CA PRO A 89 -13.24 -11.58 -24.71
C PRO A 89 -14.06 -10.32 -24.35
N GLU A 90 -15.36 -10.28 -24.62
CA GLU A 90 -16.22 -9.16 -24.21
C GLU A 90 -16.33 -9.01 -22.69
N ARG A 91 -16.19 -10.10 -21.92
CA ARG A 91 -16.23 -10.06 -20.45
C ARG A 91 -14.97 -9.44 -19.83
N LEU A 92 -13.86 -9.37 -20.58
CA LEU A 92 -12.60 -8.78 -20.09
C LEU A 92 -12.74 -7.30 -19.78
N ASN A 93 -13.44 -6.54 -20.62
CA ASN A 93 -13.59 -5.10 -20.45
C ASN A 93 -14.31 -4.77 -19.14
N SER A 94 -15.41 -5.47 -18.84
CA SER A 94 -16.13 -5.28 -17.57
C SER A 94 -15.26 -5.64 -16.36
N VAL A 95 -14.50 -6.73 -16.44
CA VAL A 95 -13.57 -7.17 -15.38
C VAL A 95 -12.46 -6.12 -15.15
N PHE A 96 -11.91 -5.53 -16.22
CA PHE A 96 -10.87 -4.50 -16.14
C PHE A 96 -11.39 -3.22 -15.48
N VAL A 97 -12.61 -2.81 -15.81
CA VAL A 97 -13.25 -1.63 -15.22
C VAL A 97 -13.47 -1.84 -13.73
N VAL A 98 -14.07 -2.98 -13.35
CA VAL A 98 -14.34 -3.31 -11.95
C VAL A 98 -13.05 -3.37 -11.13
N TYR A 99 -12.02 -4.03 -11.66
CA TYR A 99 -10.70 -4.07 -11.02
C TYR A 99 -10.14 -2.66 -10.78
N ASN A 100 -10.16 -1.78 -11.79
CA ASN A 100 -9.64 -0.44 -11.65
C ASN A 100 -10.40 0.41 -10.62
N ILE A 101 -11.73 0.27 -10.54
CA ILE A 101 -12.54 0.95 -9.52
C ILE A 101 -12.09 0.54 -8.12
N PHE A 102 -11.99 -0.76 -7.85
CA PHE A 102 -11.52 -1.26 -6.56
C PHE A 102 -10.06 -0.87 -6.30
N ARG A 103 -9.19 -0.98 -7.30
CA ARG A 103 -7.78 -0.61 -7.23
C ARG A 103 -7.62 0.84 -6.75
N TYR A 104 -8.26 1.78 -7.43
CA TYR A 104 -8.15 3.19 -7.08
C TYR A 104 -8.79 3.50 -5.71
N LEU A 105 -9.90 2.85 -5.37
CA LEU A 105 -10.53 3.01 -4.06
C LEU A 105 -9.59 2.56 -2.92
N PHE A 106 -9.01 1.36 -3.03
CA PHE A 106 -8.10 0.83 -2.02
C PHE A 106 -6.79 1.62 -1.94
N LEU A 107 -6.22 2.01 -3.08
CA LEU A 107 -5.02 2.85 -3.12
C LEU A 107 -5.27 4.22 -2.46
N LEU A 108 -6.41 4.86 -2.74
CA LEU A 108 -6.77 6.14 -2.12
C LEU A 108 -6.94 5.99 -0.60
N CYS A 109 -7.67 4.98 -0.14
CA CYS A 109 -7.88 4.77 1.28
C CYS A 109 -6.57 4.41 2.02
N ALA A 110 -5.71 3.59 1.40
CA ALA A 110 -4.39 3.29 1.93
C ALA A 110 -3.48 4.52 1.96
N PHE A 111 -3.54 5.38 0.93
CA PHE A 111 -2.82 6.66 0.90
C PHE A 111 -3.24 7.57 2.04
N LEU A 112 -4.55 7.74 2.27
CA LEU A 112 -5.07 8.53 3.38
C LEU A 112 -4.64 7.95 4.75
N ALA A 113 -4.61 6.63 4.89
CA ALA A 113 -4.13 5.97 6.10
C ALA A 113 -2.64 6.25 6.35
N VAL A 114 -1.79 6.20 5.31
CA VAL A 114 -0.36 6.49 5.44
C VAL A 114 -0.12 7.99 5.69
N ILE A 115 -0.85 8.89 5.04
CA ILE A 115 -0.81 10.35 5.31
C ILE A 115 -1.14 10.65 6.76
N LYS A 116 -2.27 10.13 7.26
CA LYS A 116 -2.70 10.39 8.64
C LYS A 116 -1.59 10.04 9.63
N ARG A 117 -0.91 8.92 9.36
CA ARG A 117 0.19 8.44 10.20
C ARG A 117 1.45 9.28 10.06
N PHE A 118 1.77 9.72 8.85
CA PHE A 118 2.90 10.61 8.60
C PHE A 118 2.72 11.94 9.34
N LEU A 119 1.53 12.54 9.27
CA LEU A 119 1.21 13.78 10.00
C LEU A 119 1.27 13.58 11.53
N GLY A 120 0.83 12.43 12.03
CA GLY A 120 0.98 12.07 13.45
C GLY A 120 2.45 11.97 13.87
N ASN A 121 3.29 11.32 13.07
CA ASN A 121 4.73 11.22 13.35
C ASN A 121 5.43 12.59 13.25
N LEU A 122 5.03 13.43 12.31
CA LEU A 122 5.59 14.78 12.10
C LEU A 122 5.27 15.70 13.29
N SER A 123 4.02 15.69 13.76
CA SER A 123 3.61 16.49 14.93
C SER A 123 4.29 16.03 16.22
N SER A 124 4.45 14.72 16.41
CA SER A 124 5.22 14.17 17.54
C SER A 124 6.68 14.63 17.49
N PHE A 125 7.30 14.59 16.31
CA PHE A 125 8.68 15.03 16.13
C PHE A 125 8.85 16.54 16.39
N ALA A 126 7.92 17.37 15.93
CA ALA A 126 7.95 18.82 16.16
C ALA A 126 7.75 19.20 17.64
N SER A 127 7.08 18.33 18.42
CA SER A 127 6.81 18.57 19.84
C SER A 127 7.98 18.19 20.77
N GLU A 128 8.97 17.45 20.26
CA GLU A 128 10.16 17.00 21.01
C GLU A 128 11.37 17.96 20.88
N GLU A 129 11.15 19.21 20.43
CA GLU A 129 12.21 20.23 20.42
C GLU A 129 12.78 20.49 21.83
N PRO A 130 14.12 20.63 21.97
CA PRO A 130 14.81 20.40 23.23
C PRO A 130 14.45 21.48 24.26
N GLU A 131 14.19 21.04 25.49
CA GLU A 131 14.19 21.90 26.68
C GLU A 131 15.40 22.85 26.59
N ARG A 132 15.14 24.16 26.49
CA ARG A 132 16.19 25.17 26.56
C ARG A 132 16.99 24.89 27.83
N PRO A 133 18.34 24.81 27.76
CA PRO A 133 19.14 24.65 28.96
C PRO A 133 18.77 25.78 29.91
N SER A 134 18.25 25.43 31.09
CA SER A 134 17.95 26.39 32.13
C SER A 134 19.26 27.10 32.44
N ARG A 135 19.36 28.39 32.09
CA ARG A 135 20.47 29.23 32.51
C ARG A 135 20.46 29.26 34.04
N ARG A 136 21.37 28.51 34.65
CA ARG A 136 21.82 28.69 36.02
C ARG A 136 23.28 29.05 35.97
#